data_AF-A0A191V7Z5-F1
#
_entry.id   AF-A0A191V7Z5-F1
#
_cell.length_a   1.000
_cell.length_b   1.000
_cell.length_c   1.000
_cell.angle_alpha   90.00
_cell.angle_beta   90.00
_cell.angle_gamma   90.00
#
_symmetry.space_group_name_H-M   'P 1'
#
loop_
_entity.id
_entity.type
_entity.pdbx_description
1 polymer ?
#
loop_
_entity_poly.entity_id
_entity_poly.type
_entity_poly.pdbx_seq_one_letter_code
_entity_poly.pdbx_strand_id
1 'polypeptide(L)' 'MIHTTGPGGTLDSGDRDLGRTDAAVFQALVASPEARERLAHLTGRGLQTPGPLERDLGRAVAEFHR' A
#
# COMPACT_ATOMS: atom_id res chain seq x y z
N MET A 1 28.74 24.13 31.34
CA MET A 1 27.78 23.01 31.41
C MET A 1 27.26 22.82 30.00
N ILE A 2 27.74 21.80 29.28
CA ILE A 2 27.46 21.60 27.85
C ILE A 2 26.25 20.67 27.77
N HIS A 3 25.12 21.15 27.23
CA HIS A 3 23.97 20.30 26.93
C HIS A 3 24.22 19.62 25.58
N THR A 4 24.38 18.30 25.62
CA THR A 4 24.59 17.43 24.46
C THR A 4 23.25 17.07 23.80
N THR A 5 23.13 17.39 22.52
CA THR A 5 22.04 17.01 21.63
C THR A 5 22.20 15.53 21.21
N GLY A 6 21.22 14.68 21.54
CA GLY A 6 21.08 13.34 20.96
C GLY A 6 19.98 13.33 19.87
N PRO A 7 20.08 12.50 18.81
CA PRO A 7 19.11 12.47 17.72
C PRO A 7 17.90 11.61 18.13
N GLY A 8 17.10 12.11 19.08
CA GLY A 8 15.76 11.61 19.32
C GLY A 8 14.81 12.32 18.38
N GLY A 9 14.64 11.80 17.16
CA GLY A 9 13.59 12.26 16.26
C GLY A 9 12.23 11.95 16.88
N THR A 10 11.68 12.92 17.61
CA THR A 10 10.27 12.91 18.00
C THR A 10 9.48 12.90 16.71
N LEU A 11 8.98 11.72 16.30
CA LEU A 11 7.94 11.60 15.28
C LEU A 11 6.84 12.57 15.67
N ASP A 12 6.72 13.65 14.91
CA ASP A 12 5.73 14.70 15.14
C ASP A 12 4.34 14.05 15.21
N SER A 13 3.53 14.47 16.17
CA SER A 13 2.18 13.92 16.35
C SER A 13 1.34 14.10 15.08
N GLY A 14 1.65 15.13 14.25
CA GLY A 14 1.07 15.34 12.93
C GLY A 14 1.33 14.22 11.93
N ASP A 15 2.54 13.65 11.88
CA ASP A 15 2.87 12.55 10.96
C ASP A 15 2.12 11.26 11.31
N ARG A 16 1.85 11.03 12.60
CA ARG A 16 1.09 9.86 13.05
C ARG A 16 -0.38 9.93 12.69
N ASP A 17 -0.96 11.13 12.72
CA ASP A 17 -2.36 11.34 12.37
C ASP A 17 -2.58 11.30 10.85
N LEU A 18 -1.62 11.79 10.06
CA LEU A 18 -1.59 11.58 8.60
C LEU A 18 -1.52 10.08 8.26
N GLY A 19 -0.59 9.33 8.87
CA GLY A 19 -0.48 7.89 8.66
C GLY A 19 -1.75 7.11 9.06
N ARG A 20 -2.44 7.53 10.13
CA ARG A 20 -3.73 6.93 10.52
C ARG A 20 -4.83 7.23 9.48
N THR A 21 -4.84 8.44 8.95
CA THR A 21 -5.82 8.87 7.94
C THR A 21 -5.60 8.15 6.62
N ASP A 22 -4.36 8.09 6.15
CA ASP A 22 -3.98 7.36 4.93
C ASP A 22 -4.31 5.88 5.05
N ALA A 23 -4.06 5.27 6.22
CA ALA A 23 -4.45 3.89 6.48
C ALA A 23 -5.98 3.71 6.40
N ALA A 24 -6.78 4.61 6.98
CA ALA A 24 -8.24 4.51 6.91
C ALA A 24 -8.76 4.61 5.47
N VAL A 25 -8.22 5.54 4.68
CA VAL A 25 -8.56 5.69 3.25
C VAL A 25 -8.18 4.44 2.47
N PHE A 26 -6.96 3.92 2.67
CA PHE A 26 -6.51 2.70 2.02
C PHE A 26 -7.40 1.49 2.34
N GLN A 27 -7.75 1.31 3.62
CA GLN A 27 -8.62 0.20 4.04
C GLN A 27 -10.01 0.29 3.40
N ALA A 28 -10.58 1.50 3.29
CA ALA A 28 -11.84 1.71 2.61
C ALA A 28 -11.77 1.36 1.11
N LEU A 29 -10.69 1.75 0.42
CA LEU A 29 -10.48 1.45 -1.00
C LEU A 29 -10.30 -0.05 -1.25
N VAL A 30 -9.47 -0.73 -0.46
CA VAL A 30 -9.22 -2.18 -0.59
C VAL A 30 -10.48 -2.99 -0.30
N ALA A 31 -11.38 -2.50 0.56
CA ALA A 31 -12.64 -3.16 0.85
C ALA A 31 -13.70 -3.02 -0.27
N SER A 32 -13.49 -2.14 -1.25
CA SER A 32 -14.47 -1.89 -2.32
C SER A 32 -14.69 -3.12 -3.23
N PRO A 33 -15.90 -3.29 -3.82
CA PRO A 33 -16.16 -4.38 -4.76
C PRO A 33 -15.20 -4.39 -5.96
N GLU A 34 -14.90 -3.21 -6.51
CA GLU A 34 -14.00 -3.06 -7.64
C GLU A 34 -12.56 -3.50 -7.31
N ALA A 35 -12.06 -3.16 -6.11
CA ALA A 35 -10.75 -3.64 -5.65
C ALA A 35 -10.76 -5.17 -5.47
N ARG A 36 -11.85 -5.74 -4.96
CA ARG A 36 -11.99 -7.20 -4.82
C ARG A 36 -12.00 -7.92 -6.17
N GLU A 37 -12.71 -7.38 -7.17
CA GLU A 37 -12.73 -7.92 -8.53
C GLU A 37 -11.35 -7.89 -9.18
N ARG A 38 -10.63 -6.76 -9.05
CA ARG A 38 -9.24 -6.64 -9.52
C ARG A 38 -8.31 -7.63 -8.85
N LEU A 39 -8.41 -7.77 -7.54
CA LEU A 39 -7.61 -8.74 -6.79
C LEU A 39 -7.92 -10.16 -7.23
N ALA A 40 -9.20 -10.53 -7.36
CA ALA A 40 -9.60 -11.86 -7.85
C ALA A 40 -9.06 -12.15 -9.26
N HIS A 41 -9.11 -11.17 -10.17
CA HIS A 41 -8.53 -11.27 -11.51
C HIS A 41 -7.02 -11.54 -11.46
N LEU A 42 -6.28 -10.81 -10.64
CA LEU A 42 -4.83 -10.97 -10.50
C LEU A 42 -4.48 -12.30 -9.81
N THR A 43 -5.21 -12.69 -8.77
CA THR A 43 -5.06 -13.99 -8.09
C THR A 43 -5.28 -15.15 -9.06
N GLY A 44 -6.33 -15.10 -9.88
CA GLY A 44 -6.58 -16.10 -10.93
C GLY A 44 -5.47 -16.21 -11.97
N ARG A 45 -4.64 -15.17 -12.12
CA ARG A 45 -3.49 -15.12 -13.03
C ARG A 45 -2.15 -15.43 -12.34
N GLY A 46 -2.15 -15.76 -11.05
CA GLY A 46 -0.94 -16.12 -10.31
C GLY A 46 -0.28 -15.01 -9.50
N LEU A 47 -1.04 -13.97 -9.11
CA LEU A 47 -0.57 -13.05 -8.06
C LEU A 47 -0.15 -13.85 -6.81
N GLN A 48 0.92 -13.40 -6.17
CA GLN A 48 1.64 -14.02 -5.05
C GLN A 48 2.38 -15.32 -5.39
N THR A 49 2.55 -15.63 -6.69
CA THR A 49 3.39 -16.75 -7.14
C THR A 49 4.53 -16.26 -8.02
N PRO A 50 5.77 -16.75 -7.86
CA PRO A 50 6.87 -16.37 -8.73
C PRO A 50 6.54 -16.64 -10.20
N GLY A 51 6.47 -15.60 -11.02
CA GLY A 51 6.05 -15.75 -12.41
C GLY A 51 6.10 -14.46 -13.22
N PRO A 52 5.75 -14.51 -14.53
CA PRO A 52 5.71 -13.34 -15.39
C PRO A 52 4.80 -12.23 -14.85
N LEU A 53 3.67 -12.59 -14.23
CA LEU A 53 2.76 -11.61 -13.64
C LEU A 53 3.44 -10.80 -12.52
N GLU A 54 4.10 -11.46 -11.57
CA GLU A 54 4.81 -10.77 -10.47
C GLU A 54 6.00 -9.96 -10.96
N ARG A 55 6.70 -10.43 -12.00
CA ARG A 55 7.80 -9.66 -12.61
C ARG A 55 7.31 -8.36 -13.26
N ASP A 56 6.13 -8.39 -13.88
CA ASP A 56 5.56 -7.28 -14.63
C ASP A 56 4.23 -6.80 -14.01
N LEU A 57 4.15 -6.71 -12.67
CA LEU A 57 2.90 -6.46 -11.95
C LEU A 57 2.21 -5.16 -12.38
N GLY A 58 2.97 -4.08 -12.59
CA GLY A 58 2.42 -2.80 -13.02
C GLY A 58 1.67 -2.89 -14.36
N ARG A 59 2.18 -3.70 -15.30
CA ARG A 59 1.50 -3.98 -16.56
C ARG A 59 0.25 -4.82 -16.33
N ALA A 60 0.34 -5.88 -15.52
CA ALA A 60 -0.79 -6.75 -15.22
C ALA A 60 -1.97 -5.99 -14.56
N VAL A 61 -1.66 -5.01 -13.70
CA VAL A 61 -2.65 -4.09 -13.10
C VAL A 61 -3.29 -3.19 -14.15
N ALA A 62 -2.50 -2.64 -15.09
CA ALA A 62 -3.00 -1.76 -16.15
C ALA A 62 -3.88 -2.47 -17.18
N GLU A 63 -3.73 -3.77 -17.37
CA GLU A 63 -4.53 -4.60 -18.28
C GLU A 63 -5.96 -4.86 -17.81
N PHE A 64 -6.30 -4.52 -16.56
CA PHE A 64 -7.67 -4.64 -16.06
C PHE A 64 -8.55 -3.54 -16.66
N HIS A 65 -9.29 -3.90 -17.71
CA HIS A 65 -10.33 -3.07 -18.31
C HIS A 65 -11.70 -3.61 -17.87
N ARG A 66 -12.51 -2.74 -17.25
CA ARG A 66 -13.88 -3.05 -16.82
C ARG A 66 -14.86 -2.89 -17.97
#